data_AF-A0A8J6F5N7-F1
#
_entry.id   AF-A0A8J6F5N7-F1
#
_cell.length_a   1.000
_cell.length_b   1.000
_cell.length_c   1.000
_cell.angle_alpha   90.00
_cell.angle_beta   90.00
_cell.angle_gamma   90.00
#
_symmetry.space_group_name_H-M   'P 1'
#
loop_
_entity.id
_entity.type
_entity.pdbx_description
1 polymer ?
#
loop_
_entity_poly.entity_id
_entity_poly.type
_entity_poly.pdbx_seq_one_letter_code
_entity_poly.pdbx_strand_id
1 'polypeptide(L)'
;MLDSAGHIRLIDLGLARDGVTPSNKITGRTGTLQYMAPEVLLGKAYDAAVDWWSLGIVVSWMAAGQSPFYYGKDPKFPSWLDADLKDLLERLLCNNPEKRLGVHEDIRDHPFFNTMNWKNLELKREQPPFKPFSRVLENENLQWPEDGTPLHPVTGFSFTSPDWTRMTRRIR
;
A
#
# COMPACT_ATOMS: atom_id res chain seq x y z
N MET A 1 3.11 -5.37 4.82
CA MET A 1 3.49 -6.31 5.91
C MET A 1 2.84 -5.89 7.22
N LEU A 2 2.84 -6.74 8.25
CA LEU A 2 2.39 -6.42 9.61
C LEU A 2 3.58 -6.40 10.58
N ASP A 3 3.60 -5.51 11.56
CA ASP A 3 4.53 -5.60 12.68
C ASP A 3 4.06 -6.56 13.77
N SER A 4 4.88 -6.77 14.81
CA SER A 4 4.58 -7.69 15.92
C SER A 4 3.34 -7.30 16.73
N ALA A 5 2.89 -6.04 16.62
CA ALA A 5 1.65 -5.57 17.24
C ALA A 5 0.44 -5.71 16.30
N GLY A 6 0.64 -6.02 15.02
CA GLY A 6 -0.41 -6.17 14.01
C GLY A 6 -0.67 -4.92 13.17
N HIS A 7 0.14 -3.86 13.31
CA HIS A 7 -0.03 -2.66 12.47
C HIS A 7 0.59 -2.86 11.09
N ILE A 8 -0.07 -2.32 10.08
CA ILE A 8 0.39 -2.37 8.69
C ILE A 8 1.64 -1.51 8.50
N ARG A 9 2.56 -2.00 7.70
CA ARG A 9 3.70 -1.27 7.14
C ARG A 9 3.72 -1.45 5.64
N LEU A 10 3.74 -0.34 4.91
CA LEU A 10 4.07 -0.33 3.49
C LEU A 10 5.55 -0.69 3.33
N ILE A 11 5.84 -1.45 2.28
CA ILE A 11 7.16 -1.96 1.96
C ILE A 11 7.37 -1.83 0.45
N ASP A 12 8.59 -2.10 0.00
CA ASP A 12 8.96 -2.16 -1.42
C ASP A 12 8.63 -0.87 -2.18
N LEU A 13 9.32 0.21 -1.80
CA LEU A 13 9.21 1.52 -2.44
C LEU A 13 10.10 1.63 -3.68
N GLY A 14 10.55 0.52 -4.27
CA GLY A 14 11.46 0.52 -5.43
C GLY A 14 10.87 1.16 -6.69
N LEU A 15 9.54 1.28 -6.75
CA LEU A 15 8.81 1.95 -7.84
C LEU A 15 8.29 3.34 -7.46
N ALA A 16 8.53 3.81 -6.23
CA ALA A 16 8.08 5.11 -5.79
C ALA A 16 8.68 6.23 -6.65
N ARG A 17 7.89 7.29 -6.85
CA ARG A 17 8.28 8.48 -7.61
C ARG A 17 7.99 9.71 -6.76
N ASP A 18 8.97 10.60 -6.67
CA ASP A 18 8.83 11.88 -6.01
C ASP A 18 8.37 12.98 -6.98
N GLY A 19 7.90 14.10 -6.45
CA GLY A 19 7.52 15.27 -7.25
C GLY A 19 6.31 15.08 -8.19
N VAL A 20 5.61 13.94 -8.12
CA VAL A 20 4.41 13.68 -8.93
C VAL A 20 3.25 14.52 -8.43
N THR A 21 2.68 15.33 -9.30
CA THR A 21 1.54 16.23 -8.99
C THR A 21 0.57 16.27 -10.17
N PRO A 22 -0.65 16.81 -10.00
CA PRO A 22 -1.55 17.00 -11.14
C PRO A 22 -0.94 17.82 -12.28
N SER A 23 -0.01 18.74 -11.98
CA SER A 23 0.76 19.52 -12.94
C SER A 23 2.04 18.85 -13.45
N ASN A 24 2.55 17.84 -12.76
CA ASN A 24 3.79 17.12 -13.08
C ASN A 24 3.52 15.61 -13.12
N LYS A 25 2.92 15.16 -14.23
CA LYS A 25 2.54 13.77 -14.45
C LYS A 25 3.69 12.95 -15.02
N ILE A 26 3.67 11.66 -14.74
CA ILE A 26 4.65 10.69 -15.25
C ILE A 26 4.02 9.77 -16.31
N THR A 27 4.84 9.08 -17.07
CA THR A 27 4.44 8.09 -18.08
C THR A 27 5.15 6.76 -17.84
N GLY A 28 4.65 5.68 -18.45
CA GLY A 28 5.22 4.34 -18.36
C GLY A 28 4.27 3.33 -17.71
N ARG A 29 4.58 2.04 -17.88
CA ARG A 29 3.76 0.92 -17.38
C ARG A 29 4.57 0.13 -16.35
N THR A 30 4.57 0.61 -15.11
CA THR A 30 5.26 -0.02 -13.98
C THR A 30 4.27 -0.45 -12.92
N GLY A 31 4.55 -1.57 -12.24
CA GLY A 31 3.68 -2.17 -11.22
C GLY A 31 3.19 -3.55 -11.60
N THR A 32 2.33 -4.12 -10.76
CA THR A 32 1.73 -5.44 -11.00
C THR A 32 0.39 -5.27 -11.73
N LEU A 33 0.26 -5.92 -12.89
CA LEU A 33 -0.83 -5.70 -13.86
C LEU A 33 -2.24 -5.65 -13.24
N GLN A 34 -2.53 -6.55 -12.30
CA GLN A 34 -3.86 -6.70 -11.70
C GLN A 34 -4.27 -5.53 -10.78
N TYR A 35 -3.35 -4.65 -10.39
CA TYR A 35 -3.63 -3.48 -9.55
C TYR A 35 -3.59 -2.17 -10.33
N MET A 36 -3.17 -2.19 -11.60
CA MET A 36 -2.95 -0.98 -12.38
C MET A 36 -4.27 -0.27 -12.71
N ALA A 37 -4.24 1.06 -12.57
CA ALA A 37 -5.32 1.94 -13.01
C ALA A 37 -5.45 1.94 -14.56
N PRO A 38 -6.65 2.19 -15.10
CA PRO A 38 -6.90 2.14 -16.54
C PRO A 38 -6.03 3.13 -17.32
N GLU A 39 -5.77 4.31 -16.78
CA GLU A 39 -4.89 5.32 -17.39
C GLU A 39 -3.44 4.82 -17.55
N VAL A 40 -2.93 4.01 -16.61
CA VAL A 40 -1.60 3.38 -16.71
C VAL A 40 -1.61 2.29 -17.78
N LEU A 41 -2.66 1.45 -17.81
CA LEU A 41 -2.81 0.39 -18.81
C LEU A 41 -2.90 0.94 -20.24
N LEU A 42 -3.51 2.12 -20.40
CA LEU A 42 -3.62 2.84 -21.66
C LEU A 42 -2.36 3.64 -22.02
N GLY A 43 -1.34 3.65 -21.16
CA GLY A 43 -0.10 4.41 -21.39
C GLY A 43 -0.27 5.93 -21.37
N LYS A 44 -1.33 6.43 -20.72
CA LYS A 44 -1.55 7.87 -20.55
C LYS A 44 -0.62 8.43 -19.47
N ALA A 45 -0.43 9.74 -19.46
CA ALA A 45 0.24 10.40 -18.33
C ALA A 45 -0.66 10.35 -17.08
N TYR A 46 -0.08 10.04 -15.93
CA TYR A 46 -0.80 9.85 -14.67
C TYR A 46 -0.06 10.49 -13.48
N ASP A 47 -0.78 10.65 -12.38
CA ASP A 47 -0.31 11.16 -11.10
C ASP A 47 -0.64 10.17 -9.96
N ALA A 48 -0.58 10.63 -8.70
CA ALA A 48 -0.86 9.81 -7.53
C ALA A 48 -2.31 9.24 -7.48
N ALA A 49 -3.23 9.68 -8.36
CA ALA A 49 -4.57 9.11 -8.44
C ALA A 49 -4.58 7.60 -8.69
N VAL A 50 -3.53 7.05 -9.31
CA VAL A 50 -3.40 5.61 -9.60
C VAL A 50 -3.28 4.75 -8.34
N ASP A 51 -2.77 5.33 -7.25
CA ASP A 51 -2.64 4.63 -5.97
C ASP A 51 -4.01 4.42 -5.32
N TRP A 52 -4.95 5.36 -5.49
CA TRP A 52 -6.34 5.20 -5.02
C TRP A 52 -7.09 4.09 -5.75
N TRP A 53 -6.86 3.94 -7.06
CA TRP A 53 -7.38 2.79 -7.80
C TRP A 53 -6.82 1.48 -7.26
N SER A 54 -5.49 1.42 -7.08
CA SER A 54 -4.81 0.24 -6.54
C SER A 54 -5.33 -0.13 -5.14
N LEU A 55 -5.60 0.88 -4.31
CA LEU A 55 -6.25 0.69 -3.00
C LEU A 55 -7.63 0.05 -3.15
N GLY A 56 -8.47 0.53 -4.08
CA GLY A 56 -9.78 -0.07 -4.36
C GLY A 56 -9.70 -1.54 -4.74
N ILE A 57 -8.71 -1.93 -5.56
CA ILE A 57 -8.46 -3.34 -5.89
C ILE A 57 -8.12 -4.13 -4.62
N VAL A 58 -7.21 -3.63 -3.79
CA VAL A 58 -6.79 -4.30 -2.54
C VAL A 58 -7.96 -4.44 -1.56
N VAL A 59 -8.77 -3.41 -1.39
CA VAL A 59 -9.97 -3.46 -0.54
C VAL A 59 -10.96 -4.50 -1.04
N SER A 60 -11.18 -4.61 -2.36
CA SER A 60 -12.01 -5.67 -2.93
C SER A 60 -11.47 -7.07 -2.64
N TRP A 61 -10.15 -7.28 -2.75
CA TRP A 61 -9.54 -8.56 -2.39
C TRP A 61 -9.73 -8.91 -0.92
N MET A 62 -9.58 -7.93 -0.02
CA MET A 62 -9.77 -8.14 1.42
C MET A 62 -11.23 -8.43 1.77
N ALA A 63 -12.17 -7.75 1.13
CA ALA A 63 -13.59 -7.87 1.44
C ALA A 63 -14.29 -9.05 0.75
N ALA A 64 -13.96 -9.30 -0.51
CA ALA A 64 -14.64 -10.28 -1.36
C ALA A 64 -13.80 -11.52 -1.69
N GLY A 65 -12.51 -11.53 -1.35
CA GLY A 65 -11.60 -12.63 -1.70
C GLY A 65 -11.29 -12.73 -3.19
N GLN A 66 -11.71 -11.75 -4.01
CA GLN A 66 -11.51 -11.74 -5.46
C GLN A 66 -11.37 -10.32 -6.03
N SER A 67 -10.78 -10.26 -7.23
CA SER A 67 -10.73 -9.03 -8.02
C SER A 67 -12.14 -8.60 -8.46
N PRO A 68 -12.47 -7.29 -8.43
CA PRO A 68 -13.76 -6.81 -8.92
C PRO A 68 -13.90 -6.96 -10.44
N PHE A 69 -12.79 -7.21 -11.14
CA PHE A 69 -12.72 -7.40 -12.60
C PHE A 69 -12.66 -8.86 -13.03
N TYR A 70 -12.93 -9.81 -12.13
CA TYR A 70 -12.84 -11.26 -12.42
C TYR A 70 -13.73 -11.68 -13.62
N TYR A 71 -14.90 -11.05 -13.77
CA TYR A 71 -15.90 -11.41 -14.80
C TYR A 71 -15.97 -10.42 -15.98
N GLY A 72 -15.04 -9.47 -16.10
CA GLY A 72 -15.06 -8.50 -17.20
C GLY A 72 -14.43 -7.15 -16.88
N LYS A 73 -14.74 -6.16 -17.73
CA LYS A 73 -14.16 -4.82 -17.68
C LYS A 73 -14.81 -3.91 -16.63
N ASP A 74 -16.05 -4.20 -16.26
CA ASP A 74 -16.80 -3.42 -15.27
C ASP A 74 -16.64 -4.05 -13.89
N PRO A 75 -16.40 -3.25 -12.84
CA PRO A 75 -16.26 -3.77 -11.49
C PRO A 75 -17.59 -4.39 -11.04
N LYS A 76 -17.55 -5.63 -10.56
CA LYS A 76 -18.70 -6.32 -9.99
C LYS A 76 -18.42 -6.68 -8.54
N PHE A 77 -19.38 -6.32 -7.69
CA PHE A 77 -19.32 -6.60 -6.26
C PHE A 77 -20.40 -7.60 -5.86
N PRO A 78 -20.12 -8.52 -4.92
CA PRO A 78 -21.13 -9.43 -4.40
C PRO A 78 -22.29 -8.68 -3.74
N SER A 79 -23.49 -9.23 -3.82
CA SER A 79 -24.70 -8.61 -3.25
C SER A 79 -24.72 -8.57 -1.72
N TRP A 80 -23.92 -9.40 -1.06
CA TRP A 80 -23.80 -9.45 0.40
C TRP A 80 -22.82 -8.42 0.96
N LEU A 81 -22.12 -7.66 0.10
CA LEU A 81 -21.19 -6.64 0.54
C LEU A 81 -21.96 -5.49 1.21
N ASP A 82 -21.41 -4.97 2.30
CA ASP A 82 -21.94 -3.79 2.99
C ASP A 82 -22.13 -2.61 2.03
N ALA A 83 -23.21 -1.84 2.23
CA ALA A 83 -23.60 -0.78 1.31
C ALA A 83 -22.57 0.35 1.26
N ASP A 84 -22.04 0.76 2.42
CA ASP A 84 -21.01 1.81 2.49
C ASP A 84 -19.69 1.30 1.90
N LEU A 85 -19.33 0.03 2.13
CA LEU A 85 -18.15 -0.56 1.51
C LEU A 85 -18.29 -0.65 -0.02
N LYS A 86 -19.49 -0.95 -0.52
CA LYS A 86 -19.75 -0.98 -1.96
C LYS A 86 -19.64 0.42 -2.57
N ASP A 87 -20.24 1.44 -1.95
CA ASP A 87 -20.11 2.85 -2.38
C ASP A 87 -18.63 3.29 -2.39
N LEU A 88 -17.87 2.94 -1.34
CA LEU A 88 -16.44 3.21 -1.26
C LEU A 88 -15.68 2.62 -2.47
N LEU A 89 -15.94 1.35 -2.79
CA LEU A 89 -15.28 0.67 -3.90
C LEU A 89 -15.67 1.26 -5.27
N GLU A 90 -16.95 1.61 -5.47
CA GLU A 90 -17.42 2.24 -6.70
C GLU A 90 -16.75 3.61 -6.93
N ARG A 91 -16.53 4.39 -5.86
CA ARG A 91 -15.86 5.69 -5.94
C ARG A 91 -14.33 5.60 -6.09
N LEU A 92 -13.69 4.59 -5.49
CA LEU A 92 -12.26 4.32 -5.70
C LEU A 92 -11.98 3.76 -7.10
N LEU A 93 -12.84 2.88 -7.61
CA LEU A 93 -12.73 2.28 -8.95
C LEU A 93 -13.42 3.13 -10.04
N CYS A 94 -13.39 4.45 -9.85
CA CYS A 94 -13.83 5.41 -10.86
C CYS A 94 -12.82 5.50 -12.01
N ASN A 95 -13.30 5.28 -13.24
CA ASN A 95 -12.47 5.34 -14.45
C ASN A 95 -11.90 6.74 -14.72
N ASN A 96 -12.57 7.81 -14.26
CA ASN A 96 -12.05 9.17 -14.38
C ASN A 96 -11.17 9.49 -13.15
N PRO A 97 -9.84 9.65 -13.30
CA PRO A 97 -8.94 9.90 -12.18
C PRO A 97 -9.27 11.18 -11.40
N GLU A 98 -9.78 12.22 -12.06
CA GLU A 98 -10.09 13.51 -11.43
C GLU A 98 -11.34 13.45 -10.55
N LYS A 99 -12.22 12.47 -10.79
CA LYS A 99 -13.43 12.23 -9.99
C LYS A 99 -13.26 11.11 -8.97
N ARG A 100 -12.08 10.50 -8.91
CA ARG A 100 -11.80 9.35 -8.05
C ARG A 100 -11.74 9.81 -6.60
N LEU A 101 -12.32 9.01 -5.69
CA LEU A 101 -12.21 9.25 -4.25
C LEU A 101 -10.73 9.24 -3.83
N GLY A 102 -10.37 10.16 -2.92
CA GLY A 102 -8.98 10.43 -2.53
C GLY A 102 -8.30 11.51 -3.39
N VAL A 103 -8.84 11.82 -4.58
CA VAL A 103 -8.44 12.99 -5.39
C VAL A 103 -9.45 14.11 -5.19
N HIS A 104 -10.73 13.83 -5.41
CA HIS A 104 -11.80 14.83 -5.34
C HIS A 104 -12.30 15.07 -3.91
N GLU A 105 -12.38 14.00 -3.12
CA GLU A 105 -12.90 13.99 -1.75
C GLU A 105 -11.89 13.28 -0.84
N ASP A 106 -11.84 13.65 0.45
CA ASP A 106 -11.03 12.91 1.41
C ASP A 106 -11.70 11.58 1.72
N ILE A 107 -10.98 10.48 1.48
CA ILE A 107 -11.44 9.13 1.79
C ILE A 107 -11.80 8.98 3.28
N ARG A 108 -11.19 9.78 4.17
CA ARG A 108 -11.40 9.74 5.62
C ARG A 108 -12.80 10.14 6.04
N ASP A 109 -13.49 10.92 5.22
CA ASP A 109 -14.85 11.41 5.47
C ASP A 109 -15.93 10.43 4.97
N HIS A 110 -15.53 9.35 4.29
CA HIS A 110 -16.47 8.37 3.75
C HIS A 110 -17.21 7.62 4.88
N PRO A 111 -18.54 7.37 4.78
CA PRO A 111 -19.35 6.70 5.80
C PRO A 111 -18.79 5.36 6.31
N PHE A 112 -18.16 4.58 5.42
CA PHE A 112 -17.45 3.34 5.76
C PHE A 112 -16.45 3.50 6.94
N PHE A 113 -15.84 4.67 7.08
CA PHE A 113 -14.86 4.97 8.15
C PHE A 113 -15.44 5.78 9.31
N ASN A 114 -16.77 5.90 9.45
CA ASN A 114 -17.41 6.73 10.48
C ASN A 114 -17.05 6.37 11.94
N THR A 115 -16.65 5.11 12.19
CA THR A 115 -16.22 4.63 13.52
C THR A 115 -14.72 4.81 13.76
N MET A 116 -13.97 5.26 12.75
CA MET A 116 -12.51 5.33 12.78
C MET A 116 -12.03 6.60 13.47
N ASN A 117 -11.22 6.46 14.53
CA ASN A 117 -10.47 7.58 15.08
C ASN A 117 -9.10 7.70 14.39
N TRP A 118 -9.04 8.50 13.32
CA TRP A 118 -7.83 8.69 12.51
C TRP A 118 -6.61 9.15 13.32
N LYS A 119 -6.81 10.02 14.32
CA LYS A 119 -5.74 10.52 15.20
C LYS A 119 -5.15 9.40 16.06
N ASN A 120 -6.00 8.57 16.66
CA ASN A 120 -5.54 7.43 17.44
C ASN A 120 -4.88 6.37 16.56
N LEU A 121 -5.41 6.15 15.35
CA LEU A 121 -4.87 5.20 14.38
C LEU A 121 -3.43 5.60 13.97
N GLU A 122 -3.21 6.87 13.65
CA GLU A 122 -1.88 7.41 13.30
C GLU A 122 -0.89 7.27 14.47
N LEU A 123 -1.36 7.50 15.71
CA LEU A 123 -0.58 7.33 16.93
C LEU A 123 -0.44 5.86 17.38
N LYS A 124 -0.93 4.89 16.59
CA LYS A 124 -0.94 3.45 16.91
C LYS A 124 -1.58 3.13 18.28
N ARG A 125 -2.62 3.87 18.64
CA ARG A 125 -3.39 3.68 19.90
C ARG A 125 -4.59 2.76 19.72
N GLU A 126 -5.11 2.65 18.51
CA GLU A 126 -6.14 1.66 18.16
C GLU A 126 -5.52 0.26 18.10
N GLN A 127 -6.13 -0.71 18.77
CA GLN A 127 -5.63 -2.09 18.74
C GLN A 127 -5.98 -2.76 17.39
N PRO A 128 -5.01 -3.35 16.67
CA PRO A 128 -5.30 -4.10 15.47
C PRO A 128 -6.20 -5.32 15.75
N PRO A 129 -7.17 -5.62 14.88
CA PRO A 129 -8.07 -6.77 15.06
C PRO A 129 -7.36 -8.11 14.90
N PHE A 130 -6.16 -8.11 14.29
CA PHE A 130 -5.33 -9.28 14.11
C PHE A 130 -3.92 -9.00 14.61
N LYS A 131 -3.48 -9.79 15.60
CA LYS A 131 -2.09 -9.79 16.07
C LYS A 131 -1.40 -11.04 15.54
N PRO A 132 -0.34 -10.91 14.73
CA PRO A 132 0.35 -12.07 14.19
C PRO A 132 1.00 -12.88 15.31
N PHE A 133 0.94 -14.20 15.19
CA PHE A 133 1.70 -15.09 16.06
C PHE A 133 3.17 -15.04 15.65
N SER A 134 4.00 -14.31 16.40
CA SER A 134 5.44 -14.40 16.22
C SER A 134 5.95 -15.66 16.92
N ARG A 135 6.21 -16.71 16.15
CA ARG A 135 7.22 -17.67 16.59
C ARG A 135 8.52 -16.90 16.52
N VAL A 136 9.11 -16.56 17.67
CA VAL A 136 10.51 -16.13 17.68
C VAL A 136 11.26 -17.35 17.16
N LEU A 137 11.63 -17.32 15.89
CA LEU A 137 12.59 -18.26 15.35
C LEU A 137 13.93 -17.78 15.93
N GLU A 138 14.24 -18.21 17.15
CA GLU A 138 15.51 -17.89 17.81
C GLU A 138 16.73 -18.34 16.98
N ASN A 139 16.54 -19.14 15.92
CA ASN A 139 17.63 -19.73 15.15
C ASN A 139 17.34 -19.90 13.64
N GLU A 140 16.47 -19.10 13.01
CA GLU A 140 16.58 -18.96 11.55
C GLU A 140 17.63 -17.90 11.27
N ASN A 141 18.88 -18.34 11.18
CA ASN A 141 19.92 -17.59 10.51
C ASN A 141 19.39 -17.30 9.11
N LEU A 142 18.80 -16.12 8.92
CA LEU A 142 18.51 -15.59 7.60
C LEU A 142 19.88 -15.36 6.96
N GLN A 143 20.44 -16.42 6.38
CA GLN A 143 21.72 -16.40 5.72
C GLN A 143 21.52 -15.53 4.49
N TRP A 144 22.00 -14.29 4.59
CA TRP A 144 22.24 -13.50 3.40
C TRP A 144 23.20 -14.33 2.53
N PRO A 145 22.95 -14.47 1.20
CA PRO A 145 23.87 -15.20 0.36
C PRO A 145 25.27 -14.59 0.50
N GLU A 146 26.19 -15.33 1.13
CA GLU A 146 27.62 -15.03 1.10
C GLU A 146 28.18 -15.56 -0.22
N ASP A 147 27.59 -15.17 -1.35
CA ASP A 147 28.06 -15.62 -2.67
C ASP A 147 29.36 -14.93 -3.10
N GLY A 148 29.98 -14.16 -2.20
CA GLY A 148 31.24 -13.46 -2.44
C GLY A 148 31.11 -12.36 -3.47
N THR A 149 29.90 -12.04 -3.95
CA THR A 149 29.67 -10.91 -4.84
C THR A 149 30.02 -9.64 -4.08
N PRO A 150 30.99 -8.84 -4.55
CA PRO A 150 31.26 -7.56 -3.92
C PRO A 150 29.97 -6.74 -3.90
N LEU A 151 29.49 -6.42 -2.70
CA LEU A 151 28.48 -5.38 -2.55
C LEU A 151 29.13 -4.10 -3.08
N HIS A 152 28.86 -3.74 -4.32
CA HIS A 152 29.21 -2.43 -4.85
C HIS A 152 28.24 -1.45 -4.21
N PRO A 153 28.65 -0.73 -3.14
CA PRO A 153 27.75 0.20 -2.49
C PRO A 153 27.45 1.26 -3.53
N VAL A 154 26.16 1.52 -3.78
CA VAL A 154 25.79 2.60 -4.69
C VAL A 154 26.32 3.88 -4.08
N THR A 155 27.26 4.54 -4.76
CA THR A 155 27.89 5.78 -4.28
C THR A 155 26.81 6.81 -3.94
N GLY A 156 26.85 7.37 -2.73
CA GLY A 156 25.83 8.30 -2.23
C GLY A 156 24.61 7.62 -1.57
N PHE A 157 24.55 6.28 -1.54
CA PHE A 157 23.49 5.51 -0.91
C PHE A 157 24.02 4.78 0.33
N SER A 158 24.25 5.54 1.40
CA SER A 158 24.59 5.01 2.72
C SER A 158 23.67 5.62 3.76
N PHE A 159 22.94 4.79 4.50
CA PHE A 159 22.13 5.22 5.63
C PHE A 159 22.50 4.41 6.86
N THR A 160 22.68 5.09 8.00
CA THR A 160 22.86 4.45 9.30
C THR A 160 21.84 5.07 10.23
N SER A 161 20.97 4.23 10.81
CA SER A 161 20.01 4.72 11.80
C SER A 161 20.77 5.29 13.02
N PRO A 162 20.36 6.44 13.57
CA PRO A 162 20.93 6.98 14.81
C PRO A 162 20.90 5.96 15.96
N ASP A 163 19.88 5.10 16.01
CA ASP A 163 19.71 4.08 17.04
C ASP A 163 20.63 2.87 16.87
N TRP A 164 21.19 2.66 15.67
CA TRP A 164 22.10 1.55 15.38
C TRP A 164 23.39 1.62 16.21
N THR A 165 23.90 2.84 16.45
CA THR A 165 25.11 3.07 17.27
C THR A 165 24.91 2.77 18.75
N ARG A 166 23.67 2.70 19.25
CA ARG A 166 23.38 2.34 20.64
C ARG A 166 23.42 0.83 20.89
N MET A 167 23.11 0.00 19.90
CA MET A 167 23.13 -1.47 20.03
C MET A 167 24.56 -2.04 20.10
N THR A 168 25.53 -1.44 19.40
CA THR A 168 26.91 -1.96 19.36
C THR A 168 27.73 -1.71 20.62
N ARG A 169 27.27 -0.87 21.57
CA ARG A 169 27.92 -0.69 22.88
C ARG A 169 27.54 -1.75 23.93
N ARG A 170 26.56 -2.63 23.65
CA ARG A 170 26.17 -3.73 24.54
C ARG A 170 26.85 -5.08 24.23
N ILE A 171 27.70 -5.13 23.21
CA ILE A 171 28.44 -6.35 22.81
C ILE A 171 29.95 -6.07 22.85
N ARG A 172 30.43 -5.56 23.99
CA ARG A 172 31.85 -5.60 24.37
C ARG A 172 31.97 -6.09 25.79
#